data_AF-A0A383VK28-F1
#
_entry.id   AF-A0A383VK28-F1
#
_cell.length_a   1.000
_cell.length_b   1.000
_cell.length_c   1.000
_cell.angle_alpha   90.00
_cell.angle_beta   90.00
_cell.angle_gamma   90.00
#
_symmetry.space_group_name_H-M   'P 1'
#
loop_
_entity.id
_entity.type
_entity.pdbx_description
1 polymer ?
#
loop_
_entity_poly.entity_id
_entity_poly.type
_entity_poly.pdbx_seq_one_letter_code
_entity_poly.pdbx_strand_id
1 'polypeptide(L)'
;MKTNVLISKTELGKVKRTTFNNSSPDTTYGAAMPHDAEGAWQVISKWQEHVPNPHAKPGPDFRAMNKAAADSGLVSSTQIRTFREGHPATLKTGVESVTKAAPRLPSDKDPSFTYGKPATYRSAEEVRNFGLAEPPVKGLVQGAYSHAWVDMNLARQDEFDVRRKYIKPAPTAATEGHALGAQQTIAKHSSSGSGSPTGKSTAAGSSSWKMKKFESKAEPRVTQYITGQSNSRVERIH
;
A
#
# COMPACT_ATOMS: atom_id res chain seq x y z
N MET A 1 16.74 -47.93 -28.48
CA MET A 1 17.14 -46.76 -29.31
C MET A 1 17.07 -45.51 -28.47
N LYS A 2 18.19 -44.79 -28.28
CA LYS A 2 18.24 -43.49 -27.58
C LYS A 2 17.68 -42.42 -28.53
N THR A 3 16.45 -41.98 -28.31
CA THR A 3 15.89 -40.85 -29.05
C THR A 3 16.47 -39.53 -28.52
N ASN A 4 16.89 -38.65 -29.42
CA ASN A 4 17.46 -37.35 -29.07
C ASN A 4 16.39 -36.48 -28.40
N VAL A 5 16.61 -36.12 -27.13
CA VAL A 5 15.67 -35.37 -26.28
C VAL A 5 15.39 -33.96 -26.82
N LEU A 6 16.23 -33.44 -27.72
CA LEU A 6 16.04 -32.12 -28.34
C LEU A 6 14.98 -32.12 -29.45
N ILE A 7 14.57 -33.30 -29.93
CA ILE A 7 13.65 -33.45 -31.08
C ILE A 7 12.26 -33.94 -30.63
N SER A 8 12.04 -34.19 -29.33
CA SER A 8 10.74 -34.63 -28.84
C SER A 8 9.72 -33.48 -28.79
N LYS A 9 8.56 -33.70 -29.42
CA LYS A 9 7.43 -32.76 -29.35
C LYS A 9 6.86 -32.80 -27.93
N THR A 10 6.59 -31.63 -27.36
CA THR A 10 5.97 -31.50 -26.04
C THR A 10 4.49 -31.86 -26.10
N GLU A 11 4.04 -32.69 -25.17
CA GLU A 11 2.61 -32.98 -24.99
C GLU A 11 1.88 -31.74 -24.43
N LEU A 12 0.74 -31.39 -25.00
CA LEU A 12 -0.06 -30.25 -24.55
C LEU A 12 -0.56 -30.50 -23.12
N GLY A 13 -0.37 -29.52 -22.24
CA GLY A 13 -0.81 -29.58 -20.83
C GLY A 13 0.16 -30.27 -19.88
N LYS A 14 1.29 -30.81 -20.35
CA LYS A 14 2.35 -31.35 -19.48
C LYS A 14 3.59 -30.47 -19.51
N VAL A 15 4.20 -30.30 -18.35
CA VAL A 15 5.46 -29.57 -18.23
C VAL A 15 6.58 -30.38 -18.89
N LYS A 16 7.49 -29.69 -19.59
CA LYS A 16 8.66 -30.32 -20.23
C LYS A 16 9.47 -31.05 -19.15
N ARG A 17 9.81 -32.32 -19.40
CA ARG A 17 10.60 -33.13 -18.47
C ARG A 17 11.94 -32.44 -18.18
N THR A 18 12.27 -32.28 -16.90
CA THR A 18 13.53 -31.67 -16.48
C THR A 18 14.70 -32.57 -16.90
N THR A 19 15.75 -31.98 -17.46
CA THR A 19 16.99 -32.69 -17.83
C THR A 19 18.02 -32.70 -16.70
N PHE A 20 17.78 -31.89 -15.67
CA PHE A 20 18.62 -31.83 -14.48
C PHE A 20 18.25 -32.96 -13.51
N ASN A 21 19.27 -33.53 -12.87
CA ASN A 21 19.10 -34.47 -11.78
C ASN A 21 18.63 -33.71 -10.53
N ASN A 22 17.33 -33.45 -10.45
CA ASN A 22 16.75 -32.80 -9.29
C ASN A 22 16.82 -33.74 -8.08
N SER A 23 17.06 -33.15 -6.91
CA SER A 23 17.02 -33.82 -5.61
C SER A 23 15.65 -34.48 -5.34
N SER A 24 15.61 -35.36 -4.33
CA SER A 24 14.41 -36.11 -3.90
C SER A 24 13.14 -35.24 -3.91
N PRO A 25 11.97 -35.77 -4.30
CA PRO A 25 10.70 -35.03 -4.31
C PRO A 25 10.31 -34.42 -2.96
N ASP A 26 10.92 -34.87 -1.85
CA ASP A 26 10.71 -34.30 -0.51
C ASP A 26 11.55 -33.03 -0.24
N THR A 27 12.43 -32.66 -1.17
CA THR A 27 13.27 -31.46 -1.02
C THR A 27 12.45 -30.23 -1.34
N THR A 28 12.22 -29.38 -0.35
CA THR A 28 11.61 -28.07 -0.58
C THR A 28 12.63 -27.13 -1.19
N TYR A 29 12.34 -26.59 -2.37
CA TYR A 29 13.18 -25.60 -3.02
C TYR A 29 12.93 -24.21 -2.45
N GLY A 30 14.00 -23.45 -2.21
CA GLY A 30 13.96 -22.11 -1.64
C GLY A 30 14.73 -22.01 -0.32
N ALA A 31 15.09 -20.79 0.08
CA ALA A 31 15.64 -20.55 1.40
C ALA A 31 14.49 -20.44 2.41
N ALA A 32 14.42 -21.38 3.37
CA ALA A 32 13.52 -21.25 4.50
C ALA A 32 14.03 -20.11 5.38
N MET A 33 13.32 -18.97 5.37
CA MET A 33 13.60 -17.92 6.33
C MET A 33 13.10 -18.40 7.70
N PRO A 34 13.96 -18.48 8.73
CA PRO A 34 13.50 -18.80 10.06
C PRO A 34 12.49 -17.73 10.50
N HIS A 35 11.37 -18.16 11.07
CA HIS A 35 10.46 -17.22 11.70
C HIS A 35 11.15 -16.59 12.91
N ASP A 36 11.10 -15.26 13.00
CA ASP A 36 11.55 -14.55 14.19
C ASP A 36 10.76 -15.08 15.40
N ALA A 37 11.49 -15.43 16.47
CA ALA A 37 10.89 -15.88 17.72
C ALA A 37 10.13 -14.74 18.43
N GLU A 38 10.42 -13.49 18.05
CA GLU A 38 9.82 -12.29 18.61
C GLU A 38 8.57 -11.88 17.82
N GLY A 39 7.43 -11.78 18.53
CA GLY A 39 6.20 -11.26 17.95
C GLY A 39 6.15 -9.73 17.94
N ALA A 40 5.36 -9.15 17.04
CA ALA A 40 5.21 -7.69 16.94
C ALA A 40 4.85 -7.00 18.28
N TRP A 41 4.04 -7.66 19.11
CA TRP A 41 3.72 -7.15 20.45
C TRP A 41 4.94 -7.05 21.37
N GLN A 42 5.84 -8.03 21.33
CA GLN A 42 7.05 -8.05 22.15
C GLN A 42 8.02 -6.95 21.72
N VAL A 43 8.14 -6.73 20.41
CA VAL A 43 8.95 -5.64 19.84
C VAL A 43 8.43 -4.27 20.26
N ILE A 44 7.11 -4.07 20.28
CA ILE A 44 6.50 -2.78 20.68
C ILE A 44 6.59 -2.57 22.20
N SER A 45 6.45 -3.64 22.99
CA SER A 45 6.42 -3.55 24.46
C SER A 45 7.80 -3.37 25.07
N LYS A 46 8.87 -3.75 24.36
CA LYS A 46 10.24 -3.71 24.87
C LYS A 46 10.99 -2.51 24.31
N TRP A 47 11.00 -1.41 25.06
CA TRP A 47 11.94 -0.32 24.84
C TRP A 47 13.32 -0.78 25.32
N GLN A 48 14.12 -1.32 24.41
CA GLN A 48 15.49 -1.73 24.71
C GLN A 48 16.44 -0.58 24.40
N GLU A 49 17.13 -0.09 25.43
CA GLU A 49 18.21 0.88 25.25
C GLU A 49 19.39 0.22 24.51
N HIS A 50 20.08 1.02 23.70
CA HIS A 50 21.28 0.57 23.00
C HIS A 50 22.35 0.18 24.03
N VAL A 51 22.68 -1.11 24.09
CA VAL A 51 23.82 -1.62 24.86
C VAL A 51 25.06 -1.51 23.98
N PRO A 52 26.03 -0.62 24.30
CA PRO A 52 27.24 -0.50 23.51
C PRO A 52 28.00 -1.82 23.51
N ASN A 53 28.41 -2.30 22.33
CA ASN A 53 29.24 -3.48 22.23
C ASN A 53 30.64 -3.17 22.83
N PRO A 54 31.05 -3.85 23.91
CA PRO A 54 32.34 -3.59 24.56
C PRO A 54 33.55 -3.96 23.68
N HIS A 55 33.34 -4.78 22.66
CA HIS A 55 34.37 -5.21 21.71
C HIS A 55 34.32 -4.46 20.38
N ALA A 56 33.46 -3.44 20.25
CA ALA A 56 33.43 -2.62 19.05
C ALA A 56 34.76 -1.88 18.87
N LYS A 57 35.52 -2.27 17.84
CA LYS A 57 36.75 -1.56 17.48
C LYS A 57 36.39 -0.15 17.01
N PRO A 58 37.08 0.89 17.52
CA PRO A 58 36.83 2.25 17.06
C PRO A 58 37.17 2.39 15.57
N GLY A 59 36.27 3.03 14.83
CA GLY A 59 36.54 3.40 13.44
C GLY A 59 37.60 4.50 13.34
N PRO A 60 38.18 4.71 12.14
CA PRO A 60 39.12 5.80 11.91
C PRO A 60 38.46 7.19 12.04
N ASP A 61 39.12 8.11 12.72
CA ASP A 61 38.69 9.51 12.85
C ASP A 61 39.27 10.35 11.70
N PHE A 62 38.57 10.34 10.56
CA PHE A 62 38.98 11.11 9.40
C PHE A 62 38.99 12.63 9.65
N ARG A 63 38.22 13.13 10.62
CA ARG A 63 38.17 14.57 10.90
C ARG A 63 39.45 15.01 11.60
N ALA A 64 39.88 14.26 12.62
CA ALA A 64 41.17 14.51 13.29
C ALA A 64 42.34 14.37 12.30
N MET A 65 42.32 13.32 11.48
CA MET A 65 43.38 13.07 10.49
C MET A 65 43.45 14.17 9.42
N ASN A 66 42.31 14.65 8.94
CA ASN A 66 42.28 15.76 7.98
C ASN A 66 42.74 17.08 8.59
N LYS A 67 42.40 17.32 9.85
CA LYS A 67 42.89 18.50 10.57
C LYS A 67 44.42 18.45 10.68
N ALA A 68 44.99 17.32 11.10
CA ALA A 68 46.44 17.13 11.16
C ALA A 68 47.12 17.23 9.77
N ALA A 69 46.46 16.74 8.72
CA ALA A 69 46.94 16.90 7.35
C ALA A 69 46.94 18.38 6.91
N ALA A 70 45.92 19.15 7.28
CA ALA A 70 45.86 20.58 7.00
C ALA A 70 46.90 21.35 7.82
N ASP A 71 47.10 20.99 9.10
CA ASP A 71 48.11 21.58 9.98
C ASP A 71 49.54 21.30 9.48
N SER A 72 49.75 20.20 8.74
CA SER A 72 51.01 19.88 8.05
C SER A 72 51.12 20.48 6.63
N GLY A 73 50.15 21.30 6.21
CA GLY A 73 50.18 22.01 4.93
C GLY A 73 49.81 21.17 3.71
N LEU A 74 49.19 20.00 3.90
CA LEU A 74 48.75 19.15 2.79
C LEU A 74 47.39 19.63 2.28
N VAL A 75 47.35 20.04 1.01
CA VAL A 75 46.14 20.59 0.36
C VAL A 75 45.53 19.61 -0.65
N SER A 76 46.33 18.69 -1.19
CA SER A 76 45.88 17.73 -2.21
C SER A 76 45.21 16.49 -1.60
N SER A 77 44.11 16.04 -2.21
CA SER A 77 43.35 14.87 -1.75
C SER A 77 44.16 13.58 -1.73
N THR A 78 45.06 13.39 -2.70
CA THR A 78 45.96 12.23 -2.77
C THR A 78 46.96 12.24 -1.60
N GLN A 79 47.51 13.43 -1.28
CA GLN A 79 48.43 13.60 -0.16
C GLN A 79 47.75 13.36 1.18
N ILE A 80 46.50 13.83 1.33
CA ILE A 80 45.70 13.59 2.53
C ILE A 80 45.44 12.08 2.67
N ARG A 81 45.15 11.37 1.58
CA ARG A 81 44.99 9.90 1.63
C ARG A 81 46.26 9.20 2.10
N THR A 82 47.42 9.50 1.53
CA THR A 82 48.69 8.89 1.95
C THR A 82 49.04 9.27 3.40
N PHE A 83 48.69 10.50 3.81
CA PHE A 83 48.88 10.94 5.19
C PHE A 83 48.01 10.14 6.17
N ARG A 84 46.77 9.82 5.79
CA ARG A 84 45.87 9.00 6.60
C ARG A 84 46.38 7.57 6.80
N GLU A 85 47.04 7.01 5.79
CA GLU A 85 47.64 5.67 5.86
C GLU A 85 48.83 5.64 6.83
N GLY A 86 49.62 6.72 6.91
CA GLY A 86 50.77 6.83 7.82
C GLY A 86 50.45 7.31 9.24
N HIS A 87 49.34 8.03 9.43
CA HIS A 87 48.96 8.64 10.72
C HIS A 87 47.53 8.26 11.13
N PRO A 88 47.24 6.98 11.40
CA PRO A 88 45.90 6.53 11.79
C PRO A 88 45.50 7.14 13.13
N ALA A 89 44.46 7.97 13.13
CA ALA A 89 43.75 8.37 14.35
C ALA A 89 42.44 7.59 14.44
N THR A 90 42.09 7.12 15.63
CA THR A 90 40.86 6.38 15.89
C THR A 90 39.86 7.26 16.62
N LEU A 91 38.57 7.01 16.38
CA LEU A 91 37.50 7.61 17.17
C LEU A 91 37.61 7.11 18.61
N LYS A 92 37.27 7.97 19.57
CA LYS A 92 37.10 7.55 20.95
C LYS A 92 35.76 6.81 21.05
N THR A 93 35.80 5.49 21.19
CA THR A 93 34.60 4.64 21.30
C THR A 93 34.62 3.92 22.66
N GLY A 94 33.45 3.60 23.21
CA GLY A 94 33.31 2.85 24.46
C GLY A 94 33.39 3.72 25.72
N VAL A 95 33.92 3.18 26.82
CA VAL A 95 33.98 3.84 28.13
C VAL A 95 34.67 5.21 28.06
N GLU A 96 35.66 5.38 27.17
CA GLU A 96 36.39 6.64 26.98
C GLU A 96 35.56 7.77 26.34
N SER A 97 34.46 7.46 25.65
CA SER A 97 33.50 8.49 25.19
C SER A 97 32.45 8.79 26.27
N VAL A 98 32.15 7.82 27.13
CA VAL A 98 31.20 7.90 28.24
C VAL A 98 31.79 8.59 29.48
N THR A 99 33.12 8.69 29.60
CA THR A 99 33.80 9.43 30.70
C THR A 99 33.52 10.92 30.71
N LYS A 100 32.88 11.48 29.67
CA LYS A 100 32.28 12.80 29.78
C LYS A 100 31.08 12.70 30.70
N ALA A 101 31.25 13.17 31.94
CA ALA A 101 30.15 13.36 32.88
C ALA A 101 28.98 14.02 32.14
N ALA A 102 27.78 13.48 32.37
CA ALA A 102 26.56 14.02 31.78
C ALA A 102 26.55 15.55 31.98
N PRO A 103 26.22 16.33 30.94
CA PRO A 103 26.18 17.78 31.08
C PRO A 103 25.20 18.12 32.20
N ARG A 104 25.67 18.89 33.19
CA ARG A 104 24.83 19.30 34.31
C ARG A 104 23.65 20.07 33.77
N LEU A 105 22.47 19.54 34.02
CA LEU A 105 21.22 20.14 33.60
C LEU A 105 20.89 21.31 34.55
N PRO A 106 20.22 22.38 34.09
CA PRO A 106 19.77 23.45 34.97
C PRO A 106 18.91 22.95 36.14
N SER A 107 18.11 21.90 35.92
CA SER A 107 17.31 21.22 36.97
C SER A 107 18.16 20.57 38.07
N ASP A 108 19.42 20.24 37.81
CA ASP A 108 20.31 19.66 38.82
C ASP A 108 20.73 20.70 39.86
N LYS A 109 20.68 22.00 39.51
CA LYS A 109 21.02 23.11 40.41
C LYS A 109 19.80 23.67 41.13
N ASP A 110 18.66 23.73 40.44
CA ASP A 110 17.40 24.25 40.97
C ASP A 110 16.28 23.24 40.68
N PRO A 111 15.79 22.52 41.70
CA PRO A 111 14.68 21.57 41.56
C PRO A 111 13.37 22.20 41.08
N SER A 112 13.22 23.52 41.20
CA SER A 112 12.05 24.25 40.70
C SER A 112 12.18 24.66 39.22
N PHE A 113 13.35 24.44 38.61
CA PHE A 113 13.57 24.72 37.21
C PHE A 113 12.66 23.86 36.34
N THR A 114 11.72 24.51 35.65
CA THR A 114 10.77 23.85 34.76
C THR A 114 11.26 23.98 33.32
N TYR A 115 11.38 22.87 32.60
CA TYR A 115 11.72 22.88 31.18
C TYR A 115 10.53 23.30 30.32
N GLY A 116 10.83 24.00 29.23
CA GLY A 116 9.84 24.49 28.28
C GLY A 116 9.54 25.98 28.47
N LYS A 117 8.64 26.50 27.63
CA LYS A 117 8.10 27.86 27.76
C LYS A 117 6.77 27.78 28.50
N PRO A 118 6.47 28.69 29.43
CA PRO A 118 5.14 28.75 30.00
C PRO A 118 4.14 29.04 28.87
N ALA A 119 3.00 28.34 28.87
CA ALA A 119 1.97 28.50 27.84
C ALA A 119 1.43 29.94 27.72
N THR A 120 1.72 30.79 28.72
CA THR A 120 1.33 32.20 28.76
C THR A 120 2.30 33.12 28.01
N TYR A 121 3.56 32.73 27.81
CA TYR A 121 4.56 33.59 27.17
C TYR A 121 4.88 33.11 25.76
N ARG A 122 4.63 33.97 24.76
CA ARG A 122 5.02 33.75 23.37
C ARG A 122 6.02 34.81 22.93
N SER A 123 7.05 34.39 22.20
CA SER A 123 7.98 35.35 21.62
C SER A 123 7.30 36.12 20.49
N ALA A 124 7.79 37.33 20.20
CA ALA A 124 7.32 38.12 19.07
C ALA A 124 7.45 37.35 17.73
N GLU A 125 8.45 36.48 17.60
CA GLU A 125 8.66 35.62 16.43
C GLU A 125 7.57 34.55 16.29
N GLU A 126 7.14 33.92 17.39
CA GLU A 126 6.05 32.94 17.40
C GLU A 126 4.72 33.58 17.03
N VAL A 127 4.44 34.77 17.57
CA VAL A 127 3.25 35.55 17.21
C VAL A 127 3.26 35.96 15.73
N ARG A 128 4.43 36.31 15.19
CA ARG A 128 4.56 36.65 13.76
C ARG A 128 4.27 35.44 12.86
N ASN A 129 4.73 34.25 13.25
CA ASN A 129 4.61 33.05 12.42
C ASN A 129 3.24 32.36 12.53
N PHE A 130 2.64 32.34 13.73
CA PHE A 130 1.44 31.55 14.03
C PHE A 130 0.22 32.40 14.42
N GLY A 131 0.37 33.72 14.43
CA GLY A 131 -0.69 34.66 14.78
C GLY A 131 -0.89 34.88 16.28
N LEU A 132 -1.73 35.87 16.61
CA LEU A 132 -1.98 36.32 17.98
C LEU A 132 -2.80 35.33 18.82
N ALA A 133 -3.56 34.44 18.17
CA ALA A 133 -4.43 33.47 18.81
C ALA A 133 -3.85 32.06 18.66
N GLU A 134 -3.50 31.44 19.78
CA GLU A 134 -3.27 29.99 19.79
C GLU A 134 -4.64 29.31 19.81
N PRO A 135 -4.88 28.21 19.08
CA PRO A 135 -5.94 27.31 19.48
C PRO A 135 -5.54 26.82 20.87
N PRO A 136 -6.23 27.24 21.95
CA PRO A 136 -5.77 26.92 23.28
C PRO A 136 -5.69 25.40 23.38
N VAL A 137 -4.54 24.85 23.79
CA VAL A 137 -4.42 23.40 24.03
C VAL A 137 -5.52 22.95 24.98
N LYS A 138 -5.95 23.83 25.89
CA LYS A 138 -7.17 23.68 26.69
C LYS A 138 -8.41 23.38 25.84
N GLY A 139 -8.66 24.12 24.75
CA GLY A 139 -9.76 23.85 23.82
C GLY A 139 -9.62 22.52 23.08
N LEU A 140 -8.39 22.11 22.75
CA LEU A 140 -8.14 20.78 22.17
C LEU A 140 -8.47 19.66 23.18
N VAL A 141 -7.98 19.79 24.42
CA VAL A 141 -8.23 18.84 25.52
C VAL A 141 -9.71 18.83 25.92
N GLN A 142 -10.38 19.97 25.89
CA GLN A 142 -11.80 20.11 26.19
C GLN A 142 -12.73 19.75 25.02
N GLY A 143 -12.18 19.32 23.88
CA GLY A 143 -12.97 18.90 22.73
C GLY A 143 -13.68 20.03 22.00
N ALA A 144 -13.24 21.29 22.13
CA ALA A 144 -13.85 22.44 21.44
C ALA A 144 -13.83 22.32 19.90
N TYR A 145 -12.96 21.45 19.36
CA TYR A 145 -12.83 21.18 17.92
C TYR A 145 -13.39 19.81 17.51
N SER A 146 -14.03 19.06 18.41
CA SER A 146 -14.52 17.70 18.11
C SER A 146 -15.53 17.69 16.95
N HIS A 147 -16.33 18.74 16.84
CA HIS A 147 -17.38 18.89 15.82
C HIS A 147 -16.95 19.72 14.61
N ALA A 148 -15.79 20.38 14.65
CA ALA A 148 -15.35 21.29 13.58
C ALA A 148 -15.26 20.58 12.23
N TRP A 149 -14.81 19.31 12.20
CA TRP A 149 -14.76 18.52 10.97
C TRP A 149 -16.16 18.14 10.45
N VAL A 150 -17.11 17.88 11.36
CA VAL A 150 -18.51 17.57 11.00
C VAL A 150 -19.15 18.81 10.39
N ASP A 151 -18.95 19.98 11.01
CA ASP A 151 -19.47 21.26 10.53
C ASP A 151 -18.87 21.64 9.16
N MET A 152 -17.57 21.42 8.96
CA MET A 152 -16.91 21.62 7.66
C MET A 152 -17.44 20.67 6.57
N ASN A 153 -17.88 19.46 6.93
CA ASN A 153 -18.46 18.52 5.97
C ASN A 153 -19.91 18.84 5.66
N LEU A 154 -20.68 19.28 6.67
CA LEU A 154 -22.02 19.83 6.49
C LEU A 154 -21.99 21.03 5.54
N ALA A 155 -21.05 21.96 5.75
CA ALA A 155 -20.88 23.12 4.86
C ALA A 155 -20.48 22.74 3.43
N ARG A 156 -19.80 21.60 3.23
CA ARG A 156 -19.39 21.08 1.91
C ARG A 156 -20.36 20.08 1.32
N GLN A 157 -21.55 19.91 1.91
CA GLN A 157 -22.52 18.91 1.45
C GLN A 157 -22.92 19.12 -0.02
N ASP A 158 -23.07 20.37 -0.44
CA ASP A 158 -23.37 20.75 -1.82
C ASP A 158 -22.30 20.26 -2.82
N GLU A 159 -21.02 20.31 -2.44
CA GLU A 159 -19.91 19.79 -3.26
C GLU A 159 -19.99 18.27 -3.42
N PHE A 160 -20.34 17.58 -2.33
CA PHE A 160 -20.52 16.13 -2.36
C PHE A 160 -21.71 15.74 -3.23
N ASP A 161 -22.81 16.50 -3.19
CA ASP A 161 -24.00 16.21 -3.98
C ASP A 161 -23.78 16.42 -5.48
N VAL A 162 -22.96 17.40 -5.88
CA VAL A 162 -22.52 17.55 -7.29
C VAL A 162 -21.67 16.36 -7.76
N ARG A 163 -20.84 15.79 -6.89
CA ARG A 163 -19.99 14.62 -7.20
C ARG A 163 -20.73 13.29 -7.13
N ARG A 164 -21.89 13.22 -6.46
CA ARG A 164 -22.77 12.04 -6.39
C ARG A 164 -23.52 11.72 -7.69
N LYS A 165 -23.22 12.39 -8.81
CA LYS A 165 -23.75 11.99 -10.12
C LYS A 165 -23.35 10.53 -10.39
N TYR A 166 -24.30 9.63 -10.18
CA TYR A 166 -24.13 8.20 -10.37
C TYR A 166 -23.75 7.92 -11.83
N ILE A 167 -22.49 7.56 -12.05
CA ILE A 167 -22.01 7.09 -13.34
C ILE A 167 -22.49 5.65 -13.46
N LYS A 168 -23.51 5.41 -14.30
CA LYS A 168 -23.94 4.05 -14.63
C LYS A 168 -22.72 3.31 -15.21
N PRO A 169 -22.34 2.14 -14.67
CA PRO A 169 -21.22 1.38 -15.22
C PRO A 169 -21.54 1.03 -16.68
N ALA A 170 -20.56 1.21 -17.56
CA ALA A 170 -20.70 0.76 -18.94
C ALA A 170 -20.92 -0.75 -18.95
N PRO A 171 -21.87 -1.28 -19.75
CA PRO A 171 -22.07 -2.72 -19.85
C PRO A 171 -20.79 -3.38 -20.36
N THR A 172 -20.44 -4.54 -19.79
CA THR A 172 -19.30 -5.32 -20.29
C THR A 172 -19.75 -6.15 -21.49
N ALA A 173 -18.82 -6.56 -22.36
CA ALA A 173 -19.11 -7.44 -23.50
C ALA A 173 -19.81 -8.75 -23.08
N ALA A 174 -19.52 -9.26 -21.87
CA ALA A 174 -20.24 -10.39 -21.30
C ALA A 174 -21.71 -10.05 -20.99
N THR A 175 -21.98 -8.87 -20.42
CA THR A 175 -23.33 -8.37 -20.14
C THR A 175 -24.14 -8.20 -21.44
N GLU A 176 -23.51 -7.66 -22.48
CA GLU A 176 -24.11 -7.53 -23.81
C GLU A 176 -24.41 -8.89 -24.45
N GLY A 177 -23.47 -9.84 -24.37
CA GLY A 177 -23.67 -11.20 -24.86
C GLY A 177 -24.83 -11.93 -24.17
N HIS A 178 -24.98 -11.77 -22.85
CA HIS A 178 -26.11 -12.32 -22.11
C HIS A 178 -27.44 -11.67 -22.50
N ALA A 179 -27.46 -10.34 -22.68
CA ALA A 179 -28.67 -9.62 -23.11
C ALA A 179 -29.11 -10.06 -24.52
N LEU A 180 -28.17 -10.18 -25.47
CA LEU A 180 -28.43 -10.66 -26.81
C LEU A 180 -28.91 -12.12 -26.81
N GLY A 181 -28.27 -12.99 -26.02
CA GLY A 181 -28.70 -14.38 -25.86
C GLY A 181 -30.13 -14.49 -25.31
N ALA A 182 -30.48 -13.68 -24.31
CA ALA A 182 -31.83 -13.62 -23.76
C ALA A 182 -32.86 -13.09 -24.76
N GLN A 183 -32.52 -12.09 -25.58
CA GLN A 183 -33.40 -11.59 -26.64
C GLN A 183 -33.64 -12.66 -27.72
N GLN A 184 -32.60 -13.40 -28.10
CA GLN A 184 -32.72 -14.48 -29.08
C GLN A 184 -33.59 -15.64 -28.58
N THR A 185 -33.51 -16.00 -27.29
CA THR A 185 -34.37 -17.04 -26.72
C THR A 185 -35.82 -16.58 -26.66
N ILE A 186 -36.08 -15.34 -26.24
CA ILE A 186 -37.43 -14.76 -26.23
C ILE A 186 -38.01 -14.68 -27.65
N ALA A 187 -37.23 -14.23 -28.63
CA ALA A 187 -37.64 -14.18 -30.04
C ALA A 187 -38.03 -15.57 -30.56
N LYS A 188 -37.20 -16.60 -30.30
CA LYS A 188 -37.49 -17.99 -30.66
C LYS A 188 -38.79 -18.49 -30.03
N HIS A 189 -39.00 -18.25 -28.74
CA HIS A 189 -40.23 -18.64 -28.04
C HIS A 189 -41.47 -17.89 -28.53
N SER A 190 -41.33 -16.62 -28.92
CA SER A 190 -42.44 -15.83 -29.48
C SER A 190 -42.83 -16.26 -30.90
N SER A 191 -41.86 -16.72 -31.71
CA SER A 191 -42.11 -17.20 -33.08
C SER A 191 -42.77 -18.59 -33.16
N SER A 192 -42.78 -19.36 -32.06
CA SER A 192 -43.43 -20.68 -31.99
C SER A 192 -44.89 -20.63 -31.51
N GLY A 193 -45.50 -19.43 -31.40
CA GLY A 193 -46.78 -19.21 -30.71
C GLY A 193 -47.99 -18.84 -31.58
N SER A 194 -47.99 -19.08 -32.90
CA SER A 194 -49.15 -18.77 -33.77
C SER A 194 -49.89 -20.01 -34.33
N GLY A 195 -49.97 -21.10 -33.55
CA GLY A 195 -50.79 -22.28 -33.85
C GLY A 195 -51.95 -22.43 -32.87
N SER A 196 -53.18 -22.28 -33.37
CA SER A 196 -54.46 -22.50 -32.69
C SER A 196 -54.53 -23.84 -31.94
N PRO A 197 -55.16 -23.94 -30.73
CA PRO A 197 -55.15 -25.16 -29.94
C PRO A 197 -56.34 -26.05 -30.29
N THR A 198 -56.22 -26.86 -31.33
CA THR A 198 -57.07 -28.05 -31.51
C THR A 198 -56.24 -29.21 -32.02
N GLY A 199 -55.82 -30.08 -31.11
CA GLY A 199 -55.16 -31.32 -31.50
C GLY A 199 -54.38 -31.97 -30.35
N LYS A 200 -54.92 -33.07 -29.83
CA LYS A 200 -54.15 -34.05 -29.05
C LYS A 200 -52.94 -34.48 -29.88
N SER A 201 -51.73 -34.24 -29.39
CA SER A 201 -50.55 -35.01 -29.80
C SER A 201 -49.67 -35.27 -28.59
N THR A 202 -49.57 -36.55 -28.27
CA THR A 202 -48.53 -37.16 -27.44
C THR A 202 -47.16 -36.90 -28.08
N ALA A 203 -46.32 -36.09 -27.44
CA ALA A 203 -44.87 -36.10 -27.69
C ALA A 203 -44.14 -35.70 -26.40
N ALA A 204 -43.38 -36.67 -25.89
CA ALA A 204 -42.50 -36.54 -24.75
C ALA A 204 -41.33 -35.59 -25.03
N GLY A 205 -40.88 -34.89 -23.99
CA GLY A 205 -39.51 -34.37 -23.89
C GLY A 205 -39.37 -32.85 -23.78
N SER A 206 -39.43 -32.33 -22.55
CA SER A 206 -38.51 -31.27 -22.03
C SER A 206 -38.98 -30.58 -20.74
N SER A 207 -40.08 -30.99 -20.11
CA SER A 207 -40.59 -30.32 -18.89
C SER A 207 -40.48 -31.12 -17.59
N SER A 208 -39.56 -32.09 -17.47
CA SER A 208 -39.47 -32.94 -16.26
C SER A 208 -38.46 -32.49 -15.19
N TRP A 209 -37.67 -31.42 -15.41
CA TRP A 209 -36.61 -31.02 -14.45
C TRP A 209 -36.84 -29.67 -13.74
N LYS A 210 -37.86 -28.88 -14.12
CA LYS A 210 -38.15 -27.62 -13.42
C LYS A 210 -39.08 -27.90 -12.24
N MET A 211 -38.55 -27.75 -11.03
CA MET A 211 -39.33 -27.78 -9.79
C MET A 211 -40.41 -26.69 -9.81
N LYS A 212 -41.66 -27.04 -9.43
CA LYS A 212 -42.82 -26.12 -9.34
C LYS A 212 -42.57 -24.83 -8.54
N LYS A 213 -41.55 -24.81 -7.67
CA LYS A 213 -41.18 -23.64 -6.87
C LYS A 213 -40.57 -22.48 -7.69
N PHE A 214 -40.20 -22.70 -8.96
CA PHE A 214 -39.58 -21.69 -9.83
C PHE A 214 -40.48 -21.21 -10.98
N GLU A 215 -41.79 -21.46 -10.93
CA GLU A 215 -42.76 -20.74 -11.77
C GLU A 215 -42.86 -19.28 -11.29
N SER A 216 -41.91 -18.44 -11.71
CA SER A 216 -41.91 -17.02 -11.37
C SER A 216 -43.08 -16.31 -12.06
N LYS A 217 -44.03 -15.78 -11.28
CA LYS A 217 -45.10 -14.86 -11.75
C LYS A 217 -44.58 -13.46 -12.16
N ALA A 218 -43.27 -13.29 -12.32
CA ALA A 218 -42.66 -12.02 -12.67
C ALA A 218 -42.49 -11.93 -14.20
N GLU A 219 -43.03 -10.87 -14.81
CA GLU A 219 -42.78 -10.57 -16.21
C GLU A 219 -41.26 -10.39 -16.44
N PRO A 220 -40.66 -11.05 -17.44
CA PRO A 220 -39.24 -10.90 -17.72
C PRO A 220 -38.95 -9.49 -18.24
N ARG A 221 -38.46 -8.61 -17.37
CA ARG A 221 -37.90 -7.31 -17.77
C ARG A 221 -36.51 -7.52 -18.38
N VAL A 222 -36.46 -7.66 -19.69
CA VAL A 222 -35.20 -7.52 -20.44
C VAL A 222 -34.95 -6.03 -20.64
N THR A 223 -33.90 -5.50 -20.01
CA THR A 223 -33.36 -4.18 -20.34
C THR A 223 -32.89 -4.19 -21.79
N GLN A 224 -33.64 -3.50 -22.66
CA GLN A 224 -33.22 -3.27 -24.04
C GLN A 224 -32.12 -2.20 -24.02
N TYR A 225 -30.89 -2.60 -24.33
CA TYR A 225 -29.82 -1.65 -24.61
C TYR A 225 -29.96 -1.21 -26.07
N ILE A 226 -30.27 0.07 -26.29
CA ILE A 226 -30.33 0.66 -27.62
C ILE A 226 -28.89 0.67 -28.17
N THR A 227 -28.57 -0.30 -29.03
CA THR A 227 -27.33 -0.29 -29.81
C THR A 227 -27.44 0.79 -30.88
N GLY A 228 -27.13 2.03 -30.52
CA GLY A 228 -27.25 3.14 -31.46
C GLY A 228 -27.13 4.53 -30.86
N GLN A 229 -26.04 4.83 -30.15
CA GLN A 229 -25.50 6.19 -30.16
C GLN A 229 -24.02 6.11 -30.54
N SER A 230 -23.77 6.33 -31.83
CA SER A 230 -22.45 6.66 -32.33
C SER A 230 -21.93 7.86 -31.53
N ASN A 231 -20.79 7.69 -30.87
CA ASN A 231 -20.04 8.80 -30.29
C ASN A 231 -19.66 9.77 -31.41
N SER A 232 -20.44 10.84 -31.60
CA SER A 232 -19.97 12.02 -32.31
C SER A 232 -18.91 12.67 -31.43
N ARG A 233 -17.65 12.33 -31.74
CA ARG A 233 -16.44 12.99 -31.27
C ARG A 233 -16.60 14.50 -31.50
N VAL A 234 -16.82 15.25 -30.43
CA VAL A 234 -16.80 16.72 -30.45
C VAL A 234 -15.36 17.15 -30.74
N GLU A 235 -15.12 17.58 -31.98
CA GLU A 235 -13.93 18.33 -32.35
C GLU A 235 -13.95 19.66 -31.60
N ARG A 236 -12.91 19.89 -30.80
CA ARG A 236 -12.57 21.18 -30.23
C ARG A 236 -12.19 22.10 -31.38
N ILE A 237 -12.96 23.16 -31.61
CA ILE A 237 -12.58 24.32 -32.41
C ILE A 237 -12.69 25.54 -31.49
N HIS A 238 -11.56 26.27 -31.42
CA HIS A 238 -11.26 27.61 -30.89
C HIS A 238 -11.98 28.12 -29.63
#